data_AF-A0A946E7R2-F1
#
_entry.id   AF-A0A946E7R2-F1
#
_cell.length_a   1.000
_cell.length_b   1.000
_cell.length_c   1.000
_cell.angle_alpha   90.00
_cell.angle_beta   90.00
_cell.angle_gamma   90.00
#
_symmetry.space_group_name_H-M   'P 1'
#
loop_
_entity.id
_entity.type
_entity.pdbx_description
1 polymer ?
#
loop_
_entity_poly.entity_id
_entity_poly.type
_entity_poly.pdbx_seq_one_letter_code
_entity_poly.pdbx_strand_id
1 'polypeptide(L)'
;MKNITGIKYYSFFAIVFFGAVSYSQSTETLKIKLDKLQNAKGRIESTIIDINLKIEEVKLKLVHNDLVELGFPTSDLVIHHKALSIAYWEDYEQAKWVAHIISPEIINGSVHRTNDFRIDTLVRSGSSEELDFFVKSQNEEGEDIYDGFGYDRGHLAPSADFRWSRVALSESYYYSNMSPQFPEFNRGIWAELENQIRAYVSAHPKNQLHVVTGPIFEGEVSFIERSKNQVAIPDYFFKVILDKKRNSSVAFVLPHARNIHYPLDTYIVTVDELEKRTGYDFFPNIENDSCEAVVDARAWLKTTENGDVTPVSAVNLPKGHFNTVDAKIYMNDGSKVKVVGQVVSAKKTSKGNVMINLDKQFPNQIFTLFIKKEDLVNFTYDPAHFLKGKVIVARGKISSLGNTPTMFVNGEQQLNLFDQEKK
;
A
#
# COMPACT_ATOMS: atom_id res chain seq x y z
N MET A 1 -73.15 72.34 -59.53
CA MET A 1 -74.57 72.17 -59.15
C MET A 1 -74.63 71.27 -57.91
N LYS A 2 -75.29 71.77 -56.86
CA LYS A 2 -75.88 71.10 -55.68
C LYS A 2 -74.97 70.37 -54.67
N ASN A 3 -74.82 71.05 -53.53
CA ASN A 3 -74.71 70.58 -52.15
C ASN A 3 -75.49 69.29 -51.84
N ILE A 4 -75.08 68.57 -50.78
CA ILE A 4 -75.85 68.43 -49.52
C ILE A 4 -75.16 67.45 -48.52
N THR A 5 -74.84 67.96 -47.31
CA THR A 5 -74.88 67.35 -45.94
C THR A 5 -74.14 66.03 -45.64
N GLY A 6 -73.66 65.75 -44.43
CA GLY A 6 -73.88 66.31 -43.10
C GLY A 6 -73.20 65.45 -42.03
N ILE A 7 -73.05 66.03 -40.84
CA ILE A 7 -72.38 65.56 -39.63
C ILE A 7 -73.04 64.30 -39.02
N LYS A 8 -72.24 63.39 -38.41
CA LYS A 8 -72.56 62.73 -37.11
C LYS A 8 -71.35 62.02 -36.49
N TYR A 9 -71.13 62.33 -35.21
CA TYR A 9 -70.20 61.70 -34.26
C TYR A 9 -70.65 60.29 -33.89
N TYR A 10 -69.71 59.33 -33.80
CA TYR A 10 -69.83 58.16 -32.92
C TYR A 10 -68.47 57.79 -32.31
N SER A 11 -68.37 58.08 -31.02
CA SER A 11 -67.76 57.33 -29.92
C SER A 11 -66.75 56.21 -30.20
N PHE A 12 -65.52 56.46 -29.75
CA PHE A 12 -64.80 55.67 -28.72
C PHE A 12 -65.04 54.15 -28.73
N PHE A 13 -64.15 53.40 -29.39
CA PHE A 13 -63.78 52.03 -28.99
C PHE A 13 -62.40 51.70 -29.60
N ALA A 14 -61.32 52.13 -28.94
CA ALA A 14 -59.99 51.57 -29.16
C ALA A 14 -59.66 50.69 -27.95
N ILE A 15 -60.05 49.41 -28.06
CA ILE A 15 -59.58 48.36 -27.17
C ILE A 15 -58.07 48.19 -27.39
N VAL A 16 -57.38 48.19 -26.25
CA VAL A 16 -55.99 47.80 -26.03
C VAL A 16 -55.59 46.58 -26.86
N PHE A 17 -54.62 46.74 -27.76
CA PHE A 17 -53.74 45.67 -28.21
C PHE A 17 -52.32 46.19 -28.46
N PHE A 18 -51.74 46.86 -27.46
CA PHE A 18 -50.30 47.10 -27.39
C PHE A 18 -49.73 46.32 -26.20
N GLY A 19 -49.54 45.01 -26.39
CA GLY A 19 -49.05 44.14 -25.32
C GLY A 19 -48.38 42.84 -25.77
N ALA A 20 -48.01 42.69 -27.06
CA ALA A 20 -47.46 41.42 -27.54
C ALA A 20 -46.18 41.53 -28.40
N VAL A 21 -45.72 42.72 -28.81
CA VAL A 21 -44.63 42.82 -29.81
C VAL A 21 -43.26 43.16 -29.20
N SER A 22 -43.18 43.68 -27.97
CA SER A 22 -41.90 44.11 -27.38
C SER A 22 -41.14 43.04 -26.56
N TYR A 23 -41.75 41.87 -26.30
CA TYR A 23 -41.13 40.80 -25.48
C TYR A 23 -40.43 39.69 -26.31
N SER A 24 -40.70 39.62 -27.61
CA SER A 24 -40.11 38.60 -28.50
C SER A 24 -38.65 38.95 -28.87
N GLN A 25 -38.34 40.24 -29.07
CA GLN A 25 -36.99 40.72 -29.42
C GLN A 25 -35.96 40.60 -28.28
N SER A 26 -36.38 40.51 -27.02
CA SER A 26 -35.47 40.31 -25.88
C SER A 26 -35.12 38.83 -25.67
N THR A 27 -36.09 37.93 -25.82
CA THR A 27 -35.91 36.50 -25.55
C THR A 27 -35.07 35.82 -26.63
N GLU A 28 -35.30 36.11 -27.91
CA GLU A 28 -34.52 35.54 -29.03
C GLU A 28 -33.05 35.98 -28.96
N THR A 29 -32.82 37.26 -28.67
CA THR A 29 -31.47 37.81 -28.48
C THR A 29 -30.75 37.17 -27.29
N LEU A 30 -31.45 36.94 -26.18
CA LEU A 30 -30.91 36.24 -25.01
C LEU A 30 -30.58 34.77 -25.33
N LYS A 31 -31.42 34.07 -26.10
CA LYS A 31 -31.14 32.70 -26.56
C LYS A 31 -29.88 32.65 -27.43
N ILE A 32 -29.73 33.57 -28.39
CA ILE A 32 -28.52 33.66 -29.22
C ILE A 32 -27.29 33.94 -28.35
N LYS A 33 -27.39 34.81 -27.35
CA LYS A 33 -26.28 35.08 -26.43
C LYS A 33 -25.95 33.86 -25.58
N LEU A 34 -26.96 33.14 -25.09
CA LEU A 34 -26.78 31.90 -24.34
C LEU A 34 -26.07 30.84 -25.18
N ASP A 35 -26.52 30.62 -26.42
CA ASP A 35 -25.92 29.67 -27.35
C ASP A 35 -24.44 30.01 -27.63
N LYS A 36 -24.13 31.30 -27.88
CA LYS A 36 -22.74 31.75 -28.04
C LYS A 36 -21.88 31.47 -26.80
N LEU A 37 -22.41 31.69 -25.60
CA LEU A 37 -21.70 31.43 -24.36
C LEU A 37 -21.50 29.92 -24.11
N GLN A 38 -22.49 29.10 -24.42
CA GLN A 38 -22.40 27.63 -24.34
C GLN A 38 -21.38 27.08 -25.34
N ASN A 39 -21.36 27.58 -26.57
CA ASN A 39 -20.37 27.23 -27.58
C ASN A 39 -18.95 27.70 -27.20
N ALA A 40 -18.82 28.88 -26.58
CA ALA A 40 -17.53 29.33 -26.03
C ALA A 40 -17.07 28.44 -24.86
N LYS A 41 -17.98 28.09 -23.94
CA LYS A 41 -17.72 27.17 -22.84
C LYS A 41 -17.22 25.81 -23.36
N GLY A 42 -17.91 25.20 -24.31
CA GLY A 42 -17.50 23.91 -24.89
C GLY A 42 -16.12 23.95 -25.56
N ARG A 43 -15.78 25.07 -26.22
CA ARG A 43 -14.43 25.26 -26.78
C ARG A 43 -13.36 25.38 -25.70
N ILE A 44 -13.64 26.11 -24.62
CA ILE A 44 -12.73 26.23 -23.47
C ILE A 44 -12.57 24.87 -22.78
N GLU A 45 -13.65 24.12 -22.57
CA GLU A 45 -13.60 22.77 -21.99
C GLU A 45 -12.75 21.81 -22.83
N SER A 46 -12.93 21.83 -24.15
CA SER A 46 -12.08 21.05 -25.08
C SER A 46 -10.61 21.46 -25.00
N THR A 47 -10.33 22.77 -24.91
CA THR A 47 -8.96 23.28 -24.74
C THR A 47 -8.35 22.83 -23.41
N ILE A 48 -9.12 22.84 -22.32
CA ILE A 48 -8.67 22.36 -21.00
C ILE A 48 -8.32 20.87 -21.08
N ILE A 49 -9.13 20.06 -21.76
CA ILE A 49 -8.87 18.63 -21.95
C ILE A 49 -7.55 18.42 -22.72
N ASP A 50 -7.35 19.11 -23.83
CA ASP A 50 -6.11 19.02 -24.63
C ASP A 50 -4.87 19.44 -23.83
N ILE A 51 -4.96 20.55 -23.08
CA ILE A 51 -3.87 21.00 -22.21
C ILE A 51 -3.57 19.96 -21.12
N ASN A 52 -4.60 19.38 -20.49
CA ASN A 52 -4.41 18.36 -19.46
C ASN A 52 -3.73 17.09 -20.01
N LEU A 53 -4.06 16.66 -21.24
CA LEU A 53 -3.37 15.55 -21.90
C LEU A 53 -1.89 15.85 -22.14
N LYS A 54 -1.57 17.08 -22.58
CA LYS A 54 -0.17 17.52 -22.75
C LYS A 54 0.58 17.59 -21.42
N ILE A 55 -0.08 18.05 -20.35
CA ILE A 55 0.48 18.04 -19.00
C ILE A 55 0.78 16.60 -18.56
N GLU A 56 -0.16 15.66 -18.75
CA GLU A 56 0.05 14.24 -18.42
C GLU A 56 1.23 13.65 -19.21
N GLU A 57 1.34 13.94 -20.51
CA GLU A 57 2.46 13.49 -21.33
C GLU A 57 3.82 14.01 -20.81
N VAL A 58 3.92 15.29 -20.47
CA VAL A 58 5.14 15.88 -19.91
C VAL A 58 5.48 15.27 -18.56
N LYS A 59 4.48 15.06 -17.68
CA LYS A 59 4.69 14.42 -16.39
C LYS A 59 5.24 13.00 -16.51
N LEU A 60 4.70 12.21 -17.43
CA LEU A 60 5.21 10.86 -17.69
C LEU A 60 6.66 10.88 -18.20
N LYS A 61 7.02 11.84 -19.06
CA LYS A 61 8.41 12.04 -19.48
C LYS A 61 9.32 12.42 -18.31
N LEU A 62 8.85 13.26 -17.38
CA LEU A 62 9.60 13.58 -16.16
C LEU A 62 9.83 12.33 -15.30
N VAL A 63 8.78 11.53 -15.07
CA VAL A 63 8.91 10.26 -14.34
C VAL A 63 9.92 9.34 -15.00
N HIS A 64 9.84 9.16 -16.32
CA HIS A 64 10.79 8.34 -17.06
C HIS A 64 12.23 8.86 -16.93
N ASN A 65 12.44 10.17 -17.11
CA ASN A 65 13.77 10.78 -17.00
C ASN A 65 14.35 10.63 -15.59
N ASP A 66 13.53 10.83 -14.55
CA ASP A 66 13.94 10.70 -13.15
C ASP A 66 14.37 9.26 -12.84
N LEU A 67 13.66 8.25 -13.37
CA LEU A 67 14.06 6.85 -13.26
C LEU A 67 15.40 6.58 -13.97
N VAL A 68 15.56 7.07 -15.19
CA VAL A 68 16.80 6.88 -15.97
C VAL A 68 18.00 7.56 -15.33
N GLU A 69 17.82 8.76 -14.75
CA GLU A 69 18.88 9.51 -14.06
C GLU A 69 19.46 8.70 -12.89
N LEU A 70 18.59 8.04 -12.13
CA LEU A 70 18.99 7.23 -10.97
C LEU A 70 19.73 5.93 -11.35
N GLY A 71 19.57 5.51 -12.61
CA GLY A 71 20.05 4.22 -13.10
C GLY A 71 19.15 3.06 -12.67
N PHE A 72 19.57 1.84 -12.97
CA PHE A 72 18.76 0.64 -12.78
C PHE A 72 19.53 -0.46 -12.06
N PRO A 73 18.83 -1.35 -11.32
CA PRO A 73 19.42 -2.36 -10.44
C PRO A 73 20.49 -3.27 -11.06
N THR A 74 20.42 -3.48 -12.37
CA THR A 74 21.24 -4.45 -13.10
C THR A 74 21.58 -3.94 -14.50
N SER A 75 22.56 -4.57 -15.14
CA SER A 75 22.91 -4.32 -16.55
C SER A 75 22.03 -5.07 -17.56
N ASP A 76 20.86 -5.55 -17.14
CA ASP A 76 19.92 -6.29 -17.99
C ASP A 76 19.31 -5.37 -19.07
N LEU A 77 18.67 -5.96 -20.08
CA LEU A 77 17.85 -5.19 -21.02
C LEU A 77 16.64 -4.62 -20.26
N VAL A 78 16.56 -3.29 -20.17
CA VAL A 78 15.45 -2.60 -19.52
C VAL A 78 14.37 -2.27 -20.55
N ILE A 79 13.15 -2.69 -20.23
CA ILE A 79 11.93 -2.32 -20.95
C ILE A 79 11.37 -1.06 -20.30
N HIS A 80 11.28 0.02 -21.08
CA HIS A 80 10.76 1.30 -20.61
C HIS A 80 9.31 1.50 -21.05
N HIS A 81 8.43 1.60 -20.06
CA HIS A 81 7.10 2.16 -20.23
C HIS A 81 7.12 3.65 -19.84
N LYS A 82 5.97 4.32 -19.94
CA LYS A 82 5.89 5.75 -19.60
C LYS A 82 5.98 6.00 -18.10
N ALA A 83 5.43 5.10 -17.27
CA ALA A 83 5.35 5.30 -15.82
C ALA A 83 6.23 4.35 -14.98
N LEU A 84 6.77 3.30 -15.59
CA LEU A 84 7.58 2.28 -14.92
C LEU A 84 8.62 1.70 -15.89
N SER A 85 9.68 1.13 -15.35
CA SER A 85 10.70 0.40 -16.09
C SER A 85 10.86 -1.01 -15.52
N ILE A 86 11.10 -1.99 -16.39
CA ILE A 86 11.12 -3.42 -16.04
C ILE A 86 12.37 -4.07 -16.59
N ALA A 87 13.07 -4.87 -15.79
CA ALA A 87 13.91 -5.95 -16.31
C ALA A 87 13.12 -7.25 -16.22
N TYR A 88 12.87 -7.88 -17.36
CA TYR A 88 12.08 -9.11 -17.42
C TYR A 88 12.98 -10.34 -17.32
N TRP A 89 12.51 -11.39 -16.62
CA TRP A 89 13.24 -12.63 -16.41
C TRP A 89 12.53 -13.76 -17.15
N GLU A 90 12.99 -14.02 -18.37
CA GLU A 90 12.37 -14.98 -19.30
C GLU A 90 12.19 -16.37 -18.67
N ASP A 91 13.25 -16.93 -18.08
CA ASP A 91 13.21 -18.28 -17.50
C ASP A 91 12.20 -18.43 -16.33
N TYR A 92 11.67 -17.31 -15.82
CA TYR A 92 10.77 -17.24 -14.67
C TYR A 92 9.41 -16.64 -15.02
N GLU A 93 9.23 -16.19 -16.27
CA GLU A 93 8.04 -15.55 -16.83
C GLU A 93 7.48 -14.40 -15.96
N GLN A 94 8.38 -13.64 -15.32
CA GLN A 94 8.04 -12.47 -14.51
C GLN A 94 9.18 -11.45 -14.46
N ALA A 95 8.93 -10.26 -13.94
CA ALA A 95 10.00 -9.27 -13.77
C ALA A 95 11.05 -9.72 -12.74
N LYS A 96 12.32 -9.51 -13.08
CA LYS A 96 13.44 -9.53 -12.12
C LYS A 96 13.33 -8.38 -11.14
N TRP A 97 12.92 -7.21 -11.64
CA TRP A 97 12.56 -6.04 -10.87
C TRP A 97 11.70 -5.08 -11.71
N VAL A 98 10.88 -4.28 -11.03
CA VAL A 98 10.12 -3.16 -11.58
C VAL A 98 10.46 -1.90 -10.81
N ALA A 99 10.86 -0.85 -11.52
CA ALA A 99 11.16 0.46 -10.98
C ALA A 99 10.06 1.47 -11.35
N HIS A 100 9.55 2.21 -10.37
CA HIS A 100 8.54 3.27 -10.57
C HIS A 100 8.70 4.42 -9.57
N ILE A 101 7.96 5.51 -9.80
CA ILE A 101 7.93 6.66 -8.91
C ILE A 101 6.55 6.82 -8.27
N ILE A 102 6.53 6.99 -6.95
CA ILE A 102 5.35 7.43 -6.22
C ILE A 102 5.42 8.95 -6.06
N SER A 103 4.68 9.65 -6.91
CA SER A 103 4.62 11.12 -6.94
C SER A 103 3.61 11.68 -5.93
N PRO A 104 3.85 12.87 -5.32
CA PRO A 104 2.85 13.57 -4.49
C PRO A 104 1.47 13.75 -5.14
N GLU A 105 1.37 13.66 -6.46
CA GLU A 105 0.10 13.74 -7.17
C GLU A 105 -0.89 12.64 -6.80
N ILE A 106 -0.42 11.51 -6.24
CA ILE A 106 -1.31 10.45 -5.73
C ILE A 106 -2.30 10.97 -4.68
N ILE A 107 -1.96 12.05 -3.94
CA ILE A 107 -2.79 12.63 -2.89
C ILE A 107 -4.12 13.12 -3.46
N ASN A 108 -4.09 13.65 -4.69
CA ASN A 108 -5.26 14.15 -5.40
C ASN A 108 -5.70 13.19 -6.53
N GLY A 109 -5.11 11.99 -6.59
CA GLY A 109 -5.38 11.00 -7.62
C GLY A 109 -6.81 10.46 -7.54
N SER A 110 -7.58 10.64 -8.61
CA SER A 110 -8.99 10.23 -8.68
C SER A 110 -9.26 9.10 -9.68
N VAL A 111 -8.23 8.65 -10.42
CA VAL A 111 -8.40 7.53 -11.35
C VAL A 111 -8.69 6.26 -10.56
N HIS A 112 -9.73 5.53 -11.00
CA HIS A 112 -10.15 4.27 -10.41
C HIS A 112 -9.45 3.09 -11.10
N ARG A 113 -9.38 1.96 -10.39
CA ARG A 113 -8.86 0.71 -10.94
C ARG A 113 -9.68 0.29 -12.15
N THR A 114 -8.98 -0.12 -13.20
CA THR A 114 -9.52 -0.54 -14.51
C THR A 114 -9.60 -2.05 -14.65
N ASN A 115 -8.70 -2.79 -13.99
CA ASN A 115 -8.52 -4.24 -14.15
C ASN A 115 -8.26 -4.66 -15.61
N ASP A 116 -7.59 -3.80 -16.40
CA ASP A 116 -7.26 -4.00 -17.82
C ASP A 116 -5.96 -4.79 -18.02
N PHE A 117 -5.90 -5.98 -17.40
CA PHE A 117 -4.78 -6.91 -17.51
C PHE A 117 -4.52 -7.32 -18.95
N ARG A 118 -3.27 -7.24 -19.40
CA ARG A 118 -2.88 -7.57 -20.78
C ARG A 118 -1.42 -7.96 -20.92
N ILE A 119 -1.13 -8.72 -21.96
CA ILE A 119 0.23 -9.08 -22.35
C ILE A 119 1.03 -7.80 -22.63
N ASP A 120 2.29 -7.81 -22.23
CA ASP A 120 3.21 -6.74 -22.54
C ASP A 120 3.89 -7.00 -23.88
N THR A 121 3.54 -6.19 -24.90
CA THR A 121 4.11 -6.32 -26.24
C THR A 121 5.53 -5.80 -26.36
N LEU A 122 6.08 -5.15 -25.33
CA LEU A 122 7.47 -4.72 -25.30
C LEU A 122 8.41 -5.84 -24.84
N VAL A 123 7.89 -6.87 -24.16
CA VAL A 123 8.61 -8.13 -23.91
C VAL A 123 8.60 -8.95 -25.20
N ARG A 124 9.71 -8.93 -25.95
CA ARG A 124 9.76 -9.46 -27.33
C ARG A 124 9.62 -10.98 -27.42
N SER A 125 10.05 -11.69 -26.39
CA SER A 125 9.88 -13.14 -26.18
C SER A 125 8.44 -13.53 -25.85
N GLY A 126 7.61 -12.56 -25.41
CA GLY A 126 6.31 -12.78 -24.79
C GLY A 126 6.41 -12.62 -23.28
N SER A 127 5.42 -11.95 -22.68
CA SER A 127 5.25 -11.98 -21.24
C SER A 127 4.30 -13.11 -20.83
N SER A 128 4.21 -13.38 -19.54
CA SER A 128 3.09 -14.10 -18.95
C SER A 128 1.73 -13.50 -19.37
N GLU A 129 0.68 -14.29 -19.22
CA GLU A 129 -0.67 -13.98 -19.69
C GLU A 129 -1.74 -14.48 -18.72
N GLU A 130 -3.01 -14.30 -19.10
CA GLU A 130 -4.15 -14.68 -18.25
C GLU A 130 -4.15 -16.16 -17.84
N LEU A 131 -3.86 -17.05 -18.80
CA LEU A 131 -3.84 -18.50 -18.60
C LEU A 131 -2.69 -18.98 -17.71
N ASP A 132 -1.78 -18.09 -17.29
CA ASP A 132 -0.76 -18.41 -16.29
C ASP A 132 -1.26 -18.34 -14.86
N PHE A 133 -2.32 -17.58 -14.61
CA PHE A 133 -2.81 -17.30 -13.27
C PHE A 133 -4.15 -17.95 -12.96
N PHE A 134 -5.01 -18.16 -13.97
CA PHE A 134 -6.29 -18.79 -13.74
C PHE A 134 -6.91 -19.38 -15.01
N VAL A 135 -7.87 -20.29 -14.81
CA VAL A 135 -8.83 -20.68 -15.83
C VAL A 135 -10.19 -20.05 -15.50
N LYS A 136 -10.86 -19.58 -16.54
CA LYS A 136 -12.22 -19.07 -16.48
C LYS A 136 -13.17 -20.12 -17.07
N SER A 137 -14.21 -20.48 -16.32
CA SER A 137 -15.31 -21.34 -16.78
C SER A 137 -16.65 -20.70 -16.40
N GLN A 138 -17.77 -21.29 -16.83
CA GLN A 138 -19.09 -20.86 -16.39
C GLN A 138 -19.80 -21.97 -15.63
N ASN A 139 -20.58 -21.63 -14.61
CA ASN A 139 -21.50 -22.57 -13.96
C ASN A 139 -22.76 -22.80 -14.83
N GLU A 140 -23.66 -23.66 -14.35
CA GLU A 140 -24.92 -23.99 -15.04
C GLU A 140 -25.83 -22.75 -15.19
N GLU A 141 -25.66 -21.75 -14.33
CA GLU A 141 -26.37 -20.46 -14.34
C GLU A 141 -25.73 -19.41 -15.28
N GLY A 142 -24.59 -19.73 -15.91
CA GLY A 142 -23.86 -18.83 -16.81
C GLY A 142 -22.99 -17.78 -16.10
N GLU A 143 -22.76 -17.92 -14.80
CA GLU A 143 -21.85 -17.08 -14.01
C GLU A 143 -20.40 -17.53 -14.18
N ASP A 144 -19.51 -16.56 -14.32
CA ASP A 144 -18.08 -16.80 -14.46
C ASP A 144 -17.47 -17.33 -13.16
N ILE A 145 -16.88 -18.52 -13.22
CA ILE A 145 -16.03 -19.12 -12.18
C ILE A 145 -14.57 -18.91 -12.56
N TYR A 146 -13.78 -18.51 -11.56
CA TYR A 146 -12.34 -18.32 -11.68
C TYR A 146 -11.61 -19.32 -10.78
N ASP A 147 -10.75 -20.14 -11.38
CA ASP A 147 -9.85 -21.04 -10.67
C ASP A 147 -8.43 -20.50 -10.72
N GLY A 148 -8.05 -19.75 -9.68
CA GLY A 148 -6.82 -18.96 -9.58
C GLY A 148 -5.52 -19.71 -9.30
N PHE A 149 -5.49 -21.04 -9.45
CA PHE A 149 -4.30 -21.88 -9.21
C PHE A 149 -3.64 -21.71 -7.81
N GLY A 150 -4.29 -21.04 -6.87
CA GLY A 150 -3.77 -20.69 -5.55
C GLY A 150 -3.03 -19.35 -5.45
N TYR A 151 -2.99 -18.54 -6.51
CA TYR A 151 -2.25 -17.28 -6.58
C TYR A 151 -3.09 -16.13 -7.14
N ASP A 152 -2.83 -14.92 -6.65
CA ASP A 152 -3.27 -13.68 -7.26
C ASP A 152 -2.26 -13.20 -8.30
N ARG A 153 -2.74 -12.40 -9.26
CA ARG A 153 -1.92 -11.51 -10.10
C ARG A 153 -1.41 -10.34 -9.26
N GLY A 154 -0.31 -10.54 -8.55
CA GLY A 154 0.30 -9.55 -7.66
C GLY A 154 1.07 -8.50 -8.46
N HIS A 155 0.71 -7.22 -8.29
CA HIS A 155 1.46 -6.13 -8.94
C HIS A 155 2.79 -5.91 -8.20
N LEU A 156 3.87 -5.68 -8.95
CA LEU A 156 5.14 -5.21 -8.37
C LEU A 156 5.14 -3.68 -8.21
N ALA A 157 4.75 -2.96 -9.26
CA ALA A 157 4.34 -1.55 -9.20
C ALA A 157 2.81 -1.45 -9.13
N PRO A 158 2.22 -1.14 -7.98
CA PRO A 158 0.77 -1.25 -7.78
C PRO A 158 -0.01 -0.13 -8.46
N SER A 159 -1.15 -0.47 -9.07
CA SER A 159 -2.05 0.50 -9.73
C SER A 159 -2.47 1.69 -8.85
N ALA A 160 -2.50 1.51 -7.53
CA ALA A 160 -2.81 2.58 -6.58
C ALA A 160 -1.77 3.71 -6.54
N ASP A 161 -0.52 3.44 -6.92
CA ASP A 161 0.56 4.44 -6.96
C ASP A 161 0.44 5.35 -8.20
N PHE A 162 -0.43 5.00 -9.15
CA PHE A 162 -0.60 5.68 -10.43
C PHE A 162 -1.95 6.38 -10.59
N ARG A 163 -2.75 6.52 -9.52
CA ARG A 163 -4.12 7.10 -9.58
C ARG A 163 -4.20 8.55 -10.06
N TRP A 164 -3.07 9.21 -10.28
CA TRP A 164 -2.96 10.55 -10.85
C TRP A 164 -2.97 10.55 -12.39
N SER A 165 -2.71 9.41 -13.05
CA SER A 165 -2.66 9.28 -14.52
C SER A 165 -3.37 8.01 -14.99
N ARG A 166 -4.23 8.15 -16.01
CA ARG A 166 -4.91 6.99 -16.61
C ARG A 166 -3.94 6.11 -17.38
N VAL A 167 -2.97 6.73 -18.04
CA VAL A 167 -1.93 6.04 -18.80
C VAL A 167 -1.05 5.23 -17.85
N ALA A 168 -0.51 5.86 -16.81
CA ALA A 168 0.33 5.18 -15.82
C ALA A 168 -0.40 4.01 -15.13
N LEU A 169 -1.66 4.25 -14.73
CA LEU A 169 -2.47 3.22 -14.08
C LEU A 169 -2.75 2.06 -15.02
N SER A 170 -3.01 2.30 -16.31
CA SER A 170 -3.20 1.24 -17.29
C SER A 170 -1.90 0.45 -17.53
N GLU A 171 -0.73 1.11 -17.58
CA GLU A 171 0.56 0.42 -17.72
C GLU A 171 0.88 -0.50 -16.55
N SER A 172 0.38 -0.23 -15.33
CA SER A 172 0.58 -1.14 -14.20
C SER A 172 -0.12 -2.50 -14.36
N TYR A 173 -1.07 -2.64 -15.31
CA TYR A 173 -1.79 -3.88 -15.56
C TYR A 173 -1.12 -4.80 -16.60
N TYR A 174 0.07 -4.46 -17.10
CA TYR A 174 0.86 -5.39 -17.90
C TYR A 174 1.24 -6.64 -17.10
N TYR A 175 1.15 -7.82 -17.72
CA TYR A 175 1.57 -9.07 -17.10
C TYR A 175 3.09 -9.13 -16.81
N SER A 176 3.90 -8.35 -17.52
CA SER A 176 5.31 -8.13 -17.18
C SER A 176 5.51 -7.49 -15.79
N ASN A 177 4.50 -6.80 -15.25
CA ASN A 177 4.47 -6.24 -13.89
C ASN A 177 3.75 -7.15 -12.88
N MET A 178 3.39 -8.38 -13.27
CA MET A 178 2.73 -9.35 -12.40
C MET A 178 3.72 -10.40 -11.91
N SER A 179 3.53 -10.81 -10.67
CA SER A 179 4.19 -11.96 -10.07
C SER A 179 3.15 -12.76 -9.28
N PRO A 180 3.22 -14.10 -9.25
CA PRO A 180 2.25 -14.89 -8.51
C PRO A 180 2.43 -14.67 -7.01
N GLN A 181 1.37 -14.20 -6.36
CA GLN A 181 1.38 -13.93 -4.93
C GLN A 181 0.28 -14.72 -4.24
N PHE A 182 0.55 -15.33 -3.09
CA PHE A 182 -0.51 -15.92 -2.27
C PHE A 182 -1.56 -14.84 -1.93
N PRO A 183 -2.87 -15.14 -2.01
CA PRO A 183 -3.91 -14.15 -1.73
C PRO A 183 -3.78 -13.49 -0.35
N GLU A 184 -3.39 -14.24 0.68
CA GLU A 184 -3.18 -13.74 2.04
C GLU A 184 -1.95 -12.82 2.14
N PHE A 185 -0.94 -13.05 1.31
CA PHE A 185 0.24 -12.20 1.20
C PHE A 185 -0.11 -10.88 0.51
N ASN A 186 -0.65 -10.97 -0.72
CA ASN A 186 -0.96 -9.84 -1.59
C ASN A 186 -1.95 -8.87 -0.92
N ARG A 187 -3.08 -9.41 -0.45
CA ARG A 187 -4.17 -8.63 0.13
C ARG A 187 -3.94 -8.25 1.60
N GLY A 188 -2.94 -8.88 2.23
CA GLY A 188 -2.57 -8.68 3.62
C GLY A 188 -1.38 -7.74 3.76
N ILE A 189 -0.24 -8.31 4.19
CA ILE A 189 0.95 -7.53 4.57
C ILE A 189 1.57 -6.76 3.39
N TRP A 190 1.44 -7.28 2.17
CA TRP A 190 1.95 -6.57 0.98
C TRP A 190 1.15 -5.29 0.71
N ALA A 191 -0.18 -5.37 0.72
CA ALA A 191 -1.04 -4.20 0.65
C ALA A 191 -0.84 -3.23 1.83
N GLU A 192 -0.55 -3.73 3.04
CA GLU A 192 -0.19 -2.91 4.19
C GLU A 192 1.09 -2.08 3.92
N LEU A 193 2.14 -2.74 3.41
CA LEU A 193 3.41 -2.08 3.05
C LEU A 193 3.17 -0.98 2.03
N GLU A 194 2.48 -1.30 0.94
CA GLU A 194 2.16 -0.33 -0.11
C GLU A 194 1.35 0.87 0.41
N ASN A 195 0.41 0.64 1.34
CA ASN A 195 -0.36 1.71 1.97
C ASN A 195 0.53 2.61 2.86
N GLN A 196 1.47 2.03 3.61
CA GLN A 196 2.41 2.79 4.44
C GLN A 196 3.31 3.69 3.58
N ILE A 197 3.82 3.19 2.46
CA ILE A 197 4.65 3.97 1.53
C ILE A 197 3.86 5.14 0.92
N ARG A 198 2.60 4.92 0.52
CA ARG A 198 1.73 6.02 0.06
C ARG A 198 1.43 7.03 1.18
N ALA A 199 1.23 6.56 2.40
CA ALA A 199 1.03 7.42 3.57
C ALA A 199 2.27 8.27 3.89
N TYR A 200 3.48 7.76 3.63
CA TYR A 200 4.73 8.53 3.72
C TYR A 200 4.72 9.72 2.75
N VAL A 201 4.38 9.50 1.48
CA VAL A 201 4.28 10.59 0.48
C VAL A 201 3.24 11.62 0.88
N SER A 202 2.12 11.16 1.46
CA SER A 202 1.06 12.04 1.96
C SER A 202 1.52 12.91 3.13
N ALA A 203 2.41 12.40 3.97
CA ALA A 203 3.05 13.16 5.06
C ALA A 203 4.18 14.09 4.56
N HIS A 204 4.76 13.80 3.40
CA HIS A 204 5.86 14.54 2.79
C HIS A 204 5.52 15.00 1.36
N PRO A 205 4.51 15.89 1.17
CA PRO A 205 3.96 16.21 -0.16
C PRO A 205 4.90 16.99 -1.09
N LYS A 206 6.14 17.25 -0.65
CA LYS A 206 7.20 17.90 -1.45
C LYS A 206 8.24 16.90 -1.98
N ASN A 207 8.04 15.60 -1.73
CA ASN A 207 8.99 14.55 -1.98
C ASN A 207 8.30 13.45 -2.79
N GLN A 208 9.00 12.94 -3.80
CA GLN A 208 8.61 11.72 -4.50
C GLN A 208 9.50 10.57 -4.05
N LEU A 209 9.00 9.36 -4.18
CA LEU A 209 9.76 8.15 -3.84
C LEU A 209 10.10 7.40 -5.12
N HIS A 210 11.36 7.00 -5.24
CA HIS A 210 11.79 6.02 -6.23
C HIS A 210 11.65 4.65 -5.58
N VAL A 211 10.97 3.74 -6.27
CA VAL A 211 10.65 2.42 -5.73
C VAL A 211 11.10 1.36 -6.70
N VAL A 212 11.82 0.36 -6.20
CA VAL A 212 12.17 -0.85 -6.94
C VAL A 212 11.58 -2.04 -6.23
N THR A 213 10.89 -2.92 -6.96
CA THR A 213 10.20 -4.07 -6.41
C THR A 213 10.50 -5.31 -7.23
N GLY A 214 10.74 -6.45 -6.60
CA GLY A 214 10.98 -7.69 -7.34
C GLY A 214 10.93 -8.94 -6.46
N PRO A 215 10.93 -10.12 -7.09
CA PRO A 215 11.03 -11.40 -6.40
C PRO A 215 12.48 -11.70 -5.98
N ILE A 216 12.63 -12.60 -5.01
CA ILE A 216 13.88 -13.31 -4.70
C ILE A 216 13.59 -14.80 -4.76
N PHE A 217 14.45 -15.54 -5.44
CA PHE A 217 14.43 -16.99 -5.51
C PHE A 217 15.66 -17.55 -4.80
N GLU A 218 15.46 -18.51 -3.90
CA GLU A 218 16.52 -19.14 -3.12
C GLU A 218 16.40 -20.66 -3.20
N GLY A 219 17.50 -21.33 -3.56
CA GLY A 219 17.51 -22.79 -3.69
C GLY A 219 16.83 -23.28 -4.95
N GLU A 220 15.94 -24.27 -4.82
CA GLU A 220 15.24 -24.90 -5.95
C GLU A 220 13.97 -24.11 -6.31
N VAL A 221 13.90 -23.65 -7.56
CA VAL A 221 12.79 -22.82 -8.04
C VAL A 221 11.56 -23.68 -8.29
N SER A 222 10.44 -23.29 -7.68
CA SER A 222 9.13 -23.88 -7.94
C SER A 222 8.38 -23.10 -9.01
N PHE A 223 7.51 -23.77 -9.75
CA PHE A 223 6.70 -23.18 -10.83
C PHE A 223 5.22 -23.50 -10.63
N ILE A 224 4.32 -22.64 -11.11
CA ILE A 224 2.89 -22.92 -11.10
C ILE A 224 2.60 -24.05 -12.08
N GLU A 225 2.28 -25.23 -11.58
CA GLU A 225 2.06 -26.46 -12.38
C GLU A 225 1.04 -26.29 -13.51
N ARG A 226 0.01 -25.46 -13.29
CA ARG A 226 -1.09 -25.24 -14.24
C ARG A 226 -0.91 -24.01 -15.13
N SER A 227 0.16 -23.23 -14.93
CA SER A 227 0.47 -22.07 -15.77
C SER A 227 0.87 -22.52 -17.16
N LYS A 228 0.36 -21.84 -18.19
CA LYS A 228 0.69 -22.11 -19.60
C LYS A 228 2.18 -21.98 -19.88
N ASN A 229 2.81 -20.94 -19.34
CA ASN A 229 4.22 -20.59 -19.57
C ASN A 229 5.12 -21.01 -18.39
N GLN A 230 4.60 -21.74 -17.39
CA GLN A 230 5.32 -22.12 -16.17
C GLN A 230 5.90 -20.90 -15.44
N VAL A 231 5.04 -20.02 -14.94
CA VAL A 231 5.47 -18.87 -14.12
C VAL A 231 6.07 -19.35 -12.81
N ALA A 232 7.27 -18.85 -12.48
CA ALA A 232 7.99 -19.22 -11.26
C ALA A 232 7.34 -18.64 -10.00
N ILE A 233 7.47 -19.34 -8.87
CA ILE A 233 6.92 -18.95 -7.57
C ILE A 233 8.07 -18.40 -6.71
N PRO A 234 8.07 -17.09 -6.37
CA PRO A 234 9.12 -16.50 -5.54
C PRO A 234 9.15 -17.05 -4.12
N ASP A 235 10.33 -17.07 -3.49
CA ASP A 235 10.49 -17.40 -2.07
C ASP A 235 10.31 -16.17 -1.18
N TYR A 236 10.73 -15.00 -1.69
CA TYR A 236 10.55 -13.70 -1.03
C TYR A 236 10.20 -12.63 -2.06
N PHE A 237 9.67 -11.51 -1.57
CA PHE A 237 9.59 -10.27 -2.32
C PHE A 237 10.37 -9.18 -1.62
N PHE A 238 11.07 -8.36 -2.40
CA PHE A 238 11.68 -7.15 -1.89
C PHE A 238 10.95 -5.91 -2.39
N LYS A 239 11.04 -4.84 -1.62
CA LYS A 239 10.69 -3.48 -2.04
C LYS A 239 11.69 -2.49 -1.47
N VAL A 240 12.40 -1.78 -2.34
CA VAL A 240 13.39 -0.75 -2.01
C VAL A 240 12.78 0.62 -2.30
N ILE A 241 12.92 1.55 -1.37
CA ILE A 241 12.35 2.88 -1.46
C ILE A 241 13.44 3.91 -1.17
N LEU A 242 13.57 4.91 -2.04
CA LEU A 242 14.47 6.04 -1.90
C LEU A 242 13.71 7.36 -1.91
N ASP A 243 13.87 8.15 -0.84
CA ASP A 243 13.60 9.59 -0.83
C ASP A 243 14.91 10.34 -1.07
N LYS A 244 15.19 10.60 -2.35
CA LYS A 244 16.41 11.30 -2.81
C LYS A 244 16.56 12.67 -2.14
N LYS A 245 15.46 13.37 -1.88
CA LYS A 245 15.50 14.73 -1.32
C LYS A 245 15.87 14.75 0.16
N ARG A 246 15.50 13.71 0.89
CA ARG A 246 15.89 13.52 2.30
C ARG A 246 17.18 12.74 2.46
N ASN A 247 17.75 12.24 1.37
CA ASN A 247 18.89 11.33 1.37
C ASN A 247 18.67 10.16 2.34
N SER A 248 17.54 9.48 2.17
CA SER A 248 17.11 8.37 3.02
C SER A 248 16.53 7.27 2.16
N SER A 249 16.84 6.03 2.49
CA SER A 249 16.26 4.84 1.87
C SER A 249 15.82 3.81 2.92
N VAL A 250 15.06 2.83 2.45
CA VAL A 250 14.66 1.64 3.21
C VAL A 250 14.43 0.48 2.25
N ALA A 251 14.79 -0.72 2.65
CA ALA A 251 14.42 -1.95 1.97
C ALA A 251 13.56 -2.82 2.88
N PHE A 252 12.60 -3.50 2.27
CA PHE A 252 11.77 -4.52 2.91
C PHE A 252 11.99 -5.84 2.20
N VAL A 253 12.15 -6.94 2.96
CA VAL A 253 12.21 -8.30 2.40
C VAL A 253 11.23 -9.20 3.14
N LEU A 254 10.14 -9.55 2.45
CA LEU A 254 9.06 -10.33 3.03
C LEU A 254 9.08 -11.75 2.47
N PRO A 255 8.98 -12.79 3.31
CA PRO A 255 8.82 -14.17 2.83
C PRO A 255 7.53 -14.27 2.04
N HIS A 256 7.55 -14.91 0.88
CA HIS A 256 6.36 -15.21 0.12
C HIS A 256 5.67 -16.42 0.75
N ALA A 257 4.95 -16.17 1.84
CA ALA A 257 4.32 -17.20 2.66
C ALA A 257 2.88 -16.85 3.00
N ARG A 258 2.07 -17.88 3.23
CA ARG A 258 0.72 -17.72 3.79
C ARG A 258 0.82 -17.39 5.27
N ASN A 259 -0.14 -16.61 5.78
CA ASN A 259 -0.28 -16.31 7.21
C ASN A 259 0.94 -15.63 7.86
N ILE A 260 1.46 -14.58 7.23
CA ILE A 260 2.50 -13.77 7.85
C ILE A 260 1.96 -13.06 9.09
N HIS A 261 2.65 -13.24 10.22
CA HIS A 261 2.20 -12.74 11.52
C HIS A 261 3.10 -11.67 12.12
N TYR A 262 4.34 -11.52 11.63
CA TYR A 262 5.23 -10.46 12.09
C TYR A 262 4.83 -9.12 11.47
N PRO A 263 4.95 -8.02 12.24
CA PRO A 263 4.71 -6.67 11.71
C PRO A 263 5.78 -6.26 10.68
N LEU A 264 5.44 -5.28 9.84
CA LEU A 264 6.29 -4.80 8.74
C LEU A 264 7.70 -4.39 9.17
N ASP A 265 7.86 -3.82 10.36
CA ASP A 265 9.16 -3.39 10.89
C ASP A 265 10.14 -4.56 11.11
N THR A 266 9.64 -5.79 11.23
CA THR A 266 10.47 -7.00 11.34
C THR A 266 11.18 -7.34 10.03
N TYR A 267 10.65 -6.87 8.90
CA TYR A 267 11.15 -7.18 7.56
C TYR A 267 12.00 -6.07 6.95
N ILE A 268 12.33 -5.06 7.74
CA ILE A 268 13.20 -3.96 7.31
C ILE A 268 14.64 -4.43 7.30
N VAL A 269 15.33 -4.14 6.20
CA VAL A 269 16.78 -4.27 6.04
C VAL A 269 17.35 -2.98 5.47
N THR A 270 18.67 -2.82 5.52
CA THR A 270 19.34 -1.73 4.80
C THR A 270 19.40 -2.06 3.31
N VAL A 271 19.60 -1.04 2.46
CA VAL A 271 19.71 -1.28 1.01
C VAL A 271 20.97 -2.10 0.73
N ASP A 272 22.12 -1.75 1.32
CA ASP A 272 23.36 -2.55 1.24
C ASP A 272 23.19 -4.04 1.61
N GLU A 273 22.34 -4.36 2.59
CA GLU A 273 22.11 -5.74 3.00
C GLU A 273 21.33 -6.50 1.93
N LEU A 274 20.32 -5.85 1.35
CA LEU A 274 19.56 -6.42 0.25
C LEU A 274 20.42 -6.57 -1.00
N GLU A 275 21.26 -5.59 -1.33
CA GLU A 275 22.20 -5.66 -2.46
C GLU A 275 23.18 -6.82 -2.34
N LYS A 276 23.71 -7.05 -1.14
CA LYS A 276 24.54 -8.24 -0.87
C LYS A 276 23.78 -9.54 -1.07
N ARG A 277 22.47 -9.56 -0.81
CA ARG A 277 21.61 -10.73 -0.97
C ARG A 277 21.21 -10.97 -2.43
N THR A 278 20.92 -9.93 -3.20
CA THR A 278 20.43 -10.03 -4.59
C THR A 278 21.54 -9.94 -5.64
N GLY A 279 22.68 -9.34 -5.30
CA GLY A 279 23.73 -8.96 -6.24
C GLY A 279 23.37 -7.76 -7.12
N TYR A 280 22.37 -6.97 -6.73
CA TYR A 280 21.95 -5.76 -7.45
C TYR A 280 22.63 -4.53 -6.84
N ASP A 281 22.69 -3.45 -7.62
CA ASP A 281 22.99 -2.10 -7.15
C ASP A 281 21.76 -1.25 -7.47
N PHE A 282 20.87 -1.03 -6.49
CA PHE A 282 19.51 -0.55 -6.74
C PHE A 282 19.46 0.89 -7.26
N PHE A 283 20.41 1.72 -6.85
CA PHE A 283 20.46 3.14 -7.17
C PHE A 283 21.88 3.58 -7.59
N PRO A 284 22.43 3.04 -8.69
CA PRO A 284 23.87 3.10 -9.00
C PRO A 284 24.40 4.52 -9.26
N ASN A 285 23.51 5.48 -9.52
CA ASN A 285 23.89 6.86 -9.83
C ASN A 285 23.61 7.85 -8.67
N ILE A 286 23.38 7.38 -7.44
CA ILE A 286 23.22 8.32 -6.32
C ILE A 286 24.56 8.94 -5.92
N GLU A 287 24.57 10.26 -5.77
CA GLU A 287 25.79 11.00 -5.40
C GLU A 287 26.27 10.70 -3.97
N ASN A 288 25.33 10.34 -3.08
CA ASN A 288 25.63 10.05 -1.68
C ASN A 288 24.99 8.72 -1.24
N ASP A 289 25.80 7.67 -1.36
CA ASP A 289 25.46 6.31 -1.02
C ASP A 289 25.33 6.04 0.49
N SER A 290 25.65 7.00 1.35
CA SER A 290 25.54 6.81 2.80
C SER A 290 24.13 6.48 3.30
N CYS A 291 23.10 6.78 2.50
CA CYS A 291 21.72 6.52 2.85
C CYS A 291 21.34 5.04 2.77
N GLU A 292 22.10 4.25 2.01
CA GLU A 292 21.86 2.82 1.80
C GLU A 292 22.31 1.96 2.98
N ALA A 293 23.37 2.40 3.65
CA ALA A 293 24.00 1.67 4.76
C ALA A 293 23.24 1.73 6.09
N VAL A 294 22.29 2.66 6.27
CA VAL A 294 21.59 2.88 7.54
C VAL A 294 20.11 3.17 7.32
N VAL A 295 19.26 2.50 8.09
CA VAL A 295 17.81 2.70 8.03
C VAL A 295 17.25 3.21 9.37
N ASP A 296 16.44 4.28 9.34
CA ASP A 296 15.57 4.68 10.44
C ASP A 296 14.14 4.21 10.17
N ALA A 297 13.81 3.01 10.65
CA ALA A 297 12.50 2.39 10.44
C ALA A 297 11.31 3.28 10.85
N ARG A 298 11.49 4.14 11.88
CA ARG A 298 10.44 5.05 12.37
C ARG A 298 10.15 6.20 11.42
N ALA A 299 11.10 6.53 10.54
CA ALA A 299 10.88 7.56 9.52
C ALA A 299 9.95 7.05 8.41
N TRP A 300 9.98 5.74 8.13
CA TRP A 300 9.30 5.12 6.99
C TRP A 300 7.95 4.50 7.34
N LEU A 301 7.88 3.82 8.47
CA LEU A 301 6.64 3.25 8.97
C LEU A 301 6.01 4.25 9.92
N LYS A 302 4.72 4.54 9.73
CA LYS A 302 3.92 5.10 10.83
C LYS A 302 3.82 4.03 11.91
N THR A 303 4.84 3.91 12.75
CA THR A 303 4.68 3.34 14.07
C THR A 303 3.68 4.26 14.75
N THR A 304 2.51 3.73 15.12
CA THR A 304 1.62 4.42 16.06
C THR A 304 2.48 5.06 17.14
N GLU A 305 2.35 6.37 17.33
CA GLU A 305 3.16 7.22 18.24
C GLU A 305 3.10 6.79 19.72
N ASN A 306 2.64 5.57 20.01
CA ASN A 306 2.38 5.05 21.32
C ASN A 306 3.63 4.52 22.05
N GLY A 307 4.85 4.61 21.52
CA GLY A 307 6.03 4.06 22.21
C GLY A 307 6.10 2.52 22.15
N ASP A 308 5.74 1.99 20.98
CA ASP A 308 6.02 0.63 20.54
C ASP A 308 7.53 0.41 20.35
N VAL A 309 8.01 -0.81 20.51
CA VAL A 309 9.38 -1.22 20.24
C VAL A 309 9.43 -2.48 19.38
N THR A 310 10.55 -2.70 18.72
CA THR A 310 10.79 -3.92 17.94
C THR A 310 10.96 -5.11 18.89
N PRO A 311 10.21 -6.22 18.69
CA PRO A 311 10.41 -7.45 19.45
C PRO A 311 11.85 -7.95 19.36
N VAL A 312 12.35 -8.56 20.44
CA VAL A 312 13.71 -9.13 20.45
C VAL A 312 13.80 -10.23 19.39
N SER A 313 14.78 -10.15 18.48
CA SER A 313 14.97 -11.18 17.45
C SER A 313 15.20 -12.56 18.07
N ALA A 314 14.57 -13.60 17.48
CA ALA A 314 14.64 -14.97 17.98
C ALA A 314 16.08 -15.51 18.07
N VAL A 315 16.99 -15.05 17.19
CA VAL A 315 18.41 -15.47 17.20
C VAL A 315 19.18 -14.95 18.43
N ASN A 316 18.68 -13.88 19.06
CA ASN A 316 19.29 -13.25 20.23
C ASN A 316 18.71 -13.76 21.55
N LEU A 317 17.78 -14.72 21.50
CA LEU A 317 17.14 -15.29 22.68
C LEU A 317 17.84 -16.57 23.15
N PRO A 318 17.97 -16.80 24.48
CA PRO A 318 18.48 -18.05 24.99
C PRO A 318 17.56 -19.22 24.61
N LYS A 319 18.12 -20.43 24.51
CA LYS A 319 17.36 -21.63 24.17
C LYS A 319 16.11 -21.78 25.06
N GLY A 320 14.96 -22.03 24.44
CA GLY A 320 13.67 -22.18 25.13
C GLY A 320 12.97 -20.87 25.51
N HIS A 321 13.45 -19.74 25.00
CA HIS A 321 12.77 -18.44 25.06
C HIS A 321 12.22 -18.08 23.68
N PHE A 322 11.07 -17.43 23.68
CA PHE A 322 10.37 -17.00 22.48
C PHE A 322 10.09 -15.51 22.57
N ASN A 323 10.19 -14.78 21.47
CA ASN A 323 9.77 -13.38 21.46
C ASN A 323 8.24 -13.30 21.47
N THR A 324 7.71 -12.09 21.64
CA THR A 324 6.27 -11.83 21.67
C THR A 324 5.54 -12.22 20.40
N VAL A 325 6.22 -12.30 19.25
CA VAL A 325 5.61 -12.72 17.98
C VAL A 325 5.51 -14.24 17.89
N ASP A 326 6.62 -14.94 18.15
CA ASP A 326 6.70 -16.41 18.17
C ASP A 326 5.77 -17.01 19.23
N ALA A 327 5.54 -16.27 20.31
CA ALA A 327 4.60 -16.65 21.37
C ALA A 327 3.19 -16.96 20.85
N LYS A 328 2.76 -16.35 19.74
CA LYS A 328 1.46 -16.62 19.11
C LYS A 328 1.31 -18.07 18.65
N ILE A 329 2.41 -18.74 18.27
CA ILE A 329 2.41 -20.14 17.82
C ILE A 329 1.91 -21.08 18.94
N TYR A 330 2.21 -20.73 20.18
CA TYR A 330 1.85 -21.50 21.39
C TYR A 330 0.49 -21.06 21.96
N MET A 331 -0.29 -20.26 21.24
CA MET A 331 -1.59 -19.79 21.71
C MET A 331 -2.60 -20.95 21.77
N ASN A 332 -3.15 -21.18 22.97
CA ASN A 332 -4.14 -22.23 23.24
C ASN A 332 -3.65 -23.68 23.02
N ASP A 333 -2.34 -23.91 22.89
CA ASP A 333 -1.77 -25.26 22.72
C ASP A 333 -1.61 -26.02 24.06
N GLY A 334 -1.73 -25.32 25.19
CA GLY A 334 -1.60 -25.85 26.54
C GLY A 334 -0.17 -25.98 27.07
N SER A 335 0.85 -25.68 26.25
CA SER A 335 2.27 -25.71 26.61
C SER A 335 2.63 -24.55 27.53
N LYS A 336 3.70 -24.72 28.33
CA LYS A 336 4.28 -23.65 29.15
C LYS A 336 5.54 -23.16 28.46
N VAL A 337 5.58 -21.86 28.15
CA VAL A 337 6.70 -21.23 27.44
C VAL A 337 7.25 -20.02 28.20
N LYS A 338 8.45 -19.60 27.83
CA LYS A 338 9.07 -18.36 28.29
C LYS A 338 9.00 -17.31 27.19
N VAL A 339 8.26 -16.24 27.40
CA VAL A 339 8.09 -15.13 26.45
C VAL A 339 8.93 -13.94 26.88
N VAL A 340 9.72 -13.40 25.96
CA VAL A 340 10.59 -12.24 26.18
C VAL A 340 10.04 -11.05 25.41
N GLY A 341 9.91 -9.92 26.08
CA GLY A 341 9.47 -8.66 25.48
C GLY A 341 9.66 -7.47 26.40
N GLN A 342 9.66 -6.27 25.84
CA GLN A 342 9.73 -5.02 26.58
C GLN A 342 8.32 -4.55 26.95
N VAL A 343 8.14 -4.18 28.22
CA VAL A 343 6.87 -3.61 28.68
C VAL A 343 6.70 -2.20 28.16
N VAL A 344 5.90 -2.05 27.11
CA VAL A 344 5.59 -0.75 26.51
C VAL A 344 4.39 -0.09 27.20
N SER A 345 3.38 -0.87 27.58
CA SER A 345 2.18 -0.36 28.27
C SER A 345 1.85 -1.20 29.50
N ALA A 346 1.42 -0.55 30.58
CA ALA A 346 0.90 -1.22 31.75
C ALA A 346 -0.21 -0.37 32.37
N LYS A 347 -1.45 -0.88 32.37
CA LYS A 347 -2.65 -0.14 32.78
C LYS A 347 -3.51 -0.96 33.73
N LYS A 348 -4.02 -0.30 34.77
CA LYS A 348 -5.09 -0.84 35.63
C LYS A 348 -6.43 -0.59 34.95
N THR A 349 -7.21 -1.64 34.77
CA THR A 349 -8.58 -1.56 34.26
C THR A 349 -9.52 -1.00 35.33
N SER A 350 -10.72 -0.55 34.94
CA SER A 350 -11.75 -0.08 35.89
C SER A 350 -12.17 -1.15 36.91
N LYS A 351 -12.02 -2.44 36.56
CA LYS A 351 -12.27 -3.60 37.44
C LYS A 351 -11.08 -3.93 38.37
N GLY A 352 -9.98 -3.18 38.28
CA GLY A 352 -8.78 -3.37 39.11
C GLY A 352 -7.80 -4.43 38.62
N ASN A 353 -8.05 -5.09 37.48
CA ASN A 353 -7.08 -5.98 36.83
C ASN A 353 -5.95 -5.15 36.19
N VAL A 354 -4.75 -5.72 36.09
CA VAL A 354 -3.62 -5.10 35.38
C VAL A 354 -3.44 -5.77 34.02
N MET A 355 -3.40 -4.96 32.97
CA MET A 355 -3.04 -5.37 31.61
C MET A 355 -1.68 -4.77 31.25
N ILE A 356 -0.75 -5.62 30.85
CA ILE A 356 0.61 -5.24 30.45
C ILE A 356 0.82 -5.69 29.01
N ASN A 357 1.12 -4.76 28.11
CA ASN A 357 1.41 -5.10 26.72
C ASN A 357 2.92 -5.10 26.50
N LEU A 358 3.39 -6.13 25.79
CA LEU A 358 4.79 -6.29 25.44
C LEU A 358 5.01 -5.93 23.97
N ASP A 359 6.08 -5.17 23.72
CA ASP A 359 6.59 -4.67 22.45
C ASP A 359 5.65 -3.75 21.64
N LYS A 360 4.35 -4.02 21.59
CA LYS A 360 3.35 -3.18 20.91
C LYS A 360 2.23 -2.79 21.87
N GLN A 361 1.92 -1.50 21.94
CA GLN A 361 0.83 -0.95 22.73
C GLN A 361 -0.53 -1.20 22.08
N PHE A 362 -1.60 -1.03 22.86
CA PHE A 362 -2.95 -0.99 22.30
C PHE A 362 -3.09 0.21 21.35
N PRO A 363 -3.75 0.06 20.17
CA PRO A 363 -4.55 -1.08 19.71
C PRO A 363 -3.78 -2.18 18.95
N ASN A 364 -2.47 -2.04 18.78
CA ASN A 364 -1.63 -2.91 17.96
C ASN A 364 -0.94 -4.03 18.76
N GLN A 365 -1.48 -4.38 19.93
CA GLN A 365 -0.81 -5.32 20.83
C GLN A 365 -0.66 -6.71 20.21
N ILE A 366 0.55 -7.23 20.27
CA ILE A 366 0.90 -8.57 19.78
C ILE A 366 0.98 -9.60 20.92
N PHE A 367 1.19 -9.13 22.16
CA PHE A 367 1.21 -9.98 23.34
C PHE A 367 0.80 -9.20 24.59
N THR A 368 -0.04 -9.82 25.43
CA THR A 368 -0.53 -9.21 26.66
C THR A 368 -0.31 -10.13 27.87
N LEU A 369 0.18 -9.56 28.98
CA LEU A 369 0.07 -10.17 30.29
C LEU A 369 -1.16 -9.64 30.99
N PHE A 370 -1.96 -10.55 31.55
CA PHE A 370 -3.16 -10.22 32.31
C PHE A 370 -3.01 -10.71 33.75
N ILE A 371 -3.05 -9.78 34.70
CA ILE A 371 -3.04 -10.07 36.14
C ILE A 371 -4.40 -9.69 36.69
N LYS A 372 -5.12 -10.65 37.26
CA LYS A 372 -6.40 -10.35 37.90
C LYS A 372 -6.19 -9.55 39.17
N LYS A 373 -7.19 -8.76 39.55
CA LYS A 373 -7.18 -7.99 40.80
C LYS A 373 -6.88 -8.87 42.03
N GLU A 374 -7.44 -10.07 42.07
CA GLU A 374 -7.25 -11.05 43.16
C GLU A 374 -5.82 -11.58 43.25
N ASP A 375 -5.11 -11.69 42.13
CA ASP A 375 -3.74 -12.20 42.07
C ASP A 375 -2.68 -11.14 42.39
N LEU A 376 -3.05 -9.85 42.45
CA LEU A 376 -2.12 -8.76 42.78
C LEU A 376 -1.52 -8.89 44.19
N VAL A 377 -2.17 -9.64 45.09
CA VAL A 377 -1.65 -9.93 46.43
C VAL A 377 -0.38 -10.81 46.40
N ASN A 378 -0.13 -11.50 45.28
CA ASN A 378 1.03 -12.38 45.09
C ASN A 378 2.25 -11.65 44.50
N PHE A 379 2.27 -10.31 44.57
CA PHE A 379 3.37 -9.48 44.12
C PHE A 379 3.86 -8.59 45.26
N THR A 380 5.18 -8.54 45.50
CA THR A 380 5.79 -7.66 46.51
C THR A 380 5.97 -6.22 46.00
N TYR A 381 5.60 -5.94 44.75
CA TYR A 381 5.68 -4.64 44.09
C TYR A 381 4.44 -4.38 43.24
N ASP A 382 4.16 -3.12 42.87
CA ASP A 382 3.09 -2.82 41.89
C ASP A 382 3.59 -3.21 40.47
N PRO A 383 3.07 -4.28 39.86
CA PRO A 383 3.57 -4.75 38.58
C PRO A 383 3.34 -3.74 37.45
N ALA A 384 2.29 -2.92 37.54
CA ALA A 384 1.99 -1.93 36.51
C ALA A 384 3.03 -0.79 36.49
N HIS A 385 3.57 -0.44 37.66
CA HIS A 385 4.57 0.61 37.79
C HIS A 385 6.00 0.06 37.62
N PHE A 386 6.34 -1.02 38.33
CA PHE A 386 7.70 -1.53 38.41
C PHE A 386 8.21 -2.10 37.10
N LEU A 387 7.36 -2.74 36.29
CA LEU A 387 7.78 -3.41 35.07
C LEU A 387 7.83 -2.48 33.86
N LYS A 388 7.23 -1.28 33.93
CA LYS A 388 7.13 -0.35 32.80
C LYS A 388 8.50 0.01 32.24
N GLY A 389 8.67 -0.16 30.93
CA GLY A 389 9.90 0.11 30.18
C GLY A 389 10.97 -0.97 30.26
N LYS A 390 10.80 -2.00 31.10
CA LYS A 390 11.79 -3.07 31.29
C LYS A 390 11.59 -4.20 30.29
N VAL A 391 12.67 -4.89 29.93
CA VAL A 391 12.62 -6.16 29.19
C VAL A 391 12.48 -7.30 30.20
N ILE A 392 11.45 -8.11 30.04
CA ILE A 392 11.07 -9.15 30.99
C ILE A 392 10.98 -10.52 30.33
N VAL A 393 11.02 -11.57 31.14
CA VAL A 393 10.69 -12.95 30.79
C VAL A 393 9.41 -13.33 31.52
N ALA A 394 8.34 -13.59 30.77
CA ALA A 394 7.07 -14.08 31.31
C ALA A 394 6.95 -15.59 31.07
N ARG A 395 6.67 -16.35 32.13
CA ARG A 395 6.63 -17.81 32.12
C ARG A 395 5.21 -18.31 32.37
N GLY A 396 4.64 -19.07 31.44
CA GLY A 396 3.27 -19.55 31.60
C GLY A 396 2.68 -20.15 30.34
N LYS A 397 1.38 -20.48 30.43
CA LYS A 397 0.59 -20.90 29.27
C LYS A 397 0.05 -19.67 28.55
N ILE A 398 -0.05 -19.75 27.23
CA ILE A 398 -0.61 -18.68 26.41
C ILE A 398 -2.04 -19.07 26.03
N SER A 399 -2.97 -18.19 26.35
CA SER A 399 -4.35 -18.25 25.94
C SER A 399 -4.68 -17.03 25.07
N SER A 400 -5.94 -16.62 24.98
CA SER A 400 -6.39 -15.54 24.11
C SER A 400 -7.39 -14.61 24.81
N LEU A 401 -7.20 -13.30 24.66
CA LEU A 401 -8.24 -12.29 24.88
C LEU A 401 -8.59 -11.67 23.52
N GLY A 402 -9.71 -12.09 22.94
CA GLY A 402 -10.02 -11.79 21.53
C GLY A 402 -9.00 -12.48 20.62
N ASN A 403 -8.37 -11.71 19.73
CA ASN A 403 -7.34 -12.22 18.81
C ASN A 403 -5.90 -12.04 19.32
N THR A 404 -5.72 -11.52 20.54
CA THR A 404 -4.39 -11.25 21.11
C THR A 404 -3.91 -12.40 21.99
N PRO A 405 -2.73 -12.99 21.71
CA PRO A 405 -2.04 -13.91 22.61
C PRO A 405 -1.89 -13.31 24.01
N THR A 406 -2.41 -14.01 25.03
CA THR A 406 -2.46 -13.50 26.39
C THR A 406 -1.96 -14.53 27.39
N MET A 407 -1.04 -14.13 28.28
CA MET A 407 -0.63 -14.95 29.42
C MET A 407 -1.30 -14.44 30.70
N PHE A 408 -2.00 -15.34 31.40
CA PHE A 408 -2.52 -15.06 32.73
C PHE A 408 -1.42 -15.27 33.77
N VAL A 409 -1.14 -14.22 34.53
CA VAL A 409 -0.05 -14.17 35.50
C VAL A 409 -0.65 -14.09 36.89
N ASN A 410 -0.41 -15.12 37.70
CA ASN A 410 -1.02 -15.30 39.01
C ASN A 410 -0.07 -14.95 40.17
N GLY A 411 1.20 -14.65 39.89
CA GLY A 411 2.17 -14.22 40.89
C GLY A 411 3.52 -13.84 40.30
N GLU A 412 4.34 -13.15 41.08
CA GLU A 412 5.62 -12.58 40.63
C GLU A 412 6.64 -13.61 40.15
N GLN A 413 6.60 -14.85 40.64
CA GLN A 413 7.49 -15.94 40.23
C GLN A 413 7.41 -16.30 38.73
N GLN A 414 6.38 -15.83 38.03
CA GLN A 414 6.22 -15.99 36.59
C GLN A 414 6.94 -14.90 35.79
N LEU A 415 7.44 -13.84 36.42
CA LEU A 415 8.03 -12.67 35.77
C LEU A 415 9.45 -12.43 36.28
N ASN A 416 10.44 -12.46 35.37
CA ASN A 416 11.82 -12.10 35.67
C ASN A 416 12.29 -10.93 34.79
N LEU A 417 13.31 -10.19 35.22
CA LEU A 417 14.01 -9.26 34.33
C LEU A 417 14.92 -10.05 33.40
N PHE A 418 14.93 -9.73 32.10
CA PHE A 418 15.68 -10.50 31.11
C PHE A 418 17.20 -10.49 31.36
N ASP A 419 17.76 -9.38 31.84
CA ASP A 419 19.19 -9.26 32.15
C ASP A 419 19.63 -10.18 33.31
N GLN A 420 18.69 -10.68 34.13
CA GLN A 420 18.97 -11.61 35.22
C GLN A 420 19.04 -13.08 34.75
N GLU A 421 18.58 -13.41 33.53
CA GLU A 421 18.68 -14.76 32.95
C GLU A 421 19.88 -14.94 31.99
N LYS A 422 20.68 -13.89 31.76
CA LYS A 422 21.94 -13.95 30.97
C LYS A 422 23.14 -14.53 31.74
N LYS A 423 22.96 -15.04 32.96
CA LYS A 423 24.02 -15.62 33.79
C LYS A 423 24.01 -17.13 33.78
#